data_AF-A0A2G5K7Y8-F1
#
_entry.id   AF-A0A2G5K7Y8-F1
#
_cell.length_a   1.000
_cell.length_b   1.000
_cell.length_c   1.000
_cell.angle_alpha   90.00
_cell.angle_beta   90.00
_cell.angle_gamma   90.00
#
_symmetry.space_group_name_H-M   'P 1'
#
loop_
_entity.id
_entity.type
_entity.pdbx_description
1 polymer ?
#
loop_
_entity_poly.entity_id
_entity_poly.type
_entity_poly.pdbx_seq_one_letter_code
_entity_poly.pdbx_strand_id
1 'polypeptide(L)'
;MIEIIAEIIVTFLGWTIYGSEENPRHPFWRNSVRTVAFLGAFISIASFLNILGDFEFPRVVVGFWAVCSLMVILVEYYIGSKKVCLAAFVVCAIWFIVGILTQM
;
A
#
# COMPACT_ATOMS: atom_id res chain seq x y z
N MET A 1 3.75 -24.98 -7.33
CA MET A 1 3.48 -24.17 -8.55
C MET A 1 2.98 -22.77 -8.18
N ILE A 2 1.93 -22.64 -7.36
CA ILE A 2 1.43 -21.35 -6.87
C ILE A 2 2.50 -20.58 -6.07
N GLU A 3 3.26 -21.28 -5.22
CA GLU A 3 4.35 -20.68 -4.42
C GLU A 3 5.42 -20.01 -5.30
N ILE A 4 5.87 -20.70 -6.35
CA ILE A 4 6.88 -20.18 -7.29
C ILE A 4 6.37 -18.93 -8.01
N ILE A 5 5.09 -18.92 -8.41
CA ILE A 5 4.47 -17.77 -9.06
C ILE A 5 4.41 -16.58 -8.09
N ALA A 6 4.01 -16.81 -6.83
CA ALA A 6 3.97 -15.76 -5.82
C ALA A 6 5.36 -15.19 -5.54
N GLU A 7 6.37 -16.06 -5.46
CA GLU A 7 7.76 -15.68 -5.23
C GLU A 7 8.28 -14.80 -6.37
N ILE A 8 8.04 -15.18 -7.63
CA ILE A 8 8.40 -14.37 -8.82
C ILE A 8 7.73 -12.99 -8.77
N ILE A 9 6.45 -12.93 -8.44
CA ILE A 9 5.71 -11.66 -8.34
C ILE A 9 6.33 -10.78 -7.26
N VAL A 10 6.57 -11.33 -6.07
CA VAL A 10 7.16 -10.59 -4.94
C VAL A 10 8.57 -10.11 -5.28
N THR A 11 9.41 -10.94 -5.90
CA THR A 11 10.76 -10.56 -6.34
C THR A 11 10.71 -9.45 -7.37
N PHE A 12 9.78 -9.53 -8.34
CA PHE A 12 9.62 -8.48 -9.36
C PHE A 12 9.15 -7.15 -8.74
N LEU A 13 8.17 -7.19 -7.83
CA LEU A 13 7.70 -6.01 -7.10
C LEU A 13 8.82 -5.43 -6.21
N GLY A 14 9.56 -6.30 -5.54
CA GLY A 14 10.71 -5.93 -4.71
C GLY A 14 11.78 -5.21 -5.51
N TRP A 15 12.17 -5.77 -6.65
CA TRP A 15 13.11 -5.15 -7.57
C TRP A 15 12.61 -3.81 -8.12
N THR A 16 11.31 -3.69 -8.42
CA THR A 16 10.73 -2.45 -8.94
C THR A 16 10.76 -1.31 -7.91
N ILE A 17 10.53 -1.63 -6.62
CA ILE A 17 10.49 -0.62 -5.54
C ILE A 17 11.89 -0.35 -4.97
N TYR A 18 12.72 -1.37 -4.76
CA TYR A 18 14.01 -1.28 -4.06
C TYR A 18 15.23 -1.34 -4.97
N GLY A 19 15.09 -1.82 -6.20
CA GLY A 19 16.21 -2.10 -7.09
C GLY A 19 16.91 -3.41 -6.77
N SER A 20 18.02 -3.69 -7.45
CA SER A 20 18.91 -4.79 -7.12
C SER A 20 19.99 -4.32 -6.14
N GLU A 21 20.73 -5.26 -5.54
CA GLU A 21 21.88 -4.92 -4.68
C GLU A 21 22.95 -4.12 -5.44
N GLU A 22 23.16 -4.43 -6.72
CA GLU A 22 24.10 -3.71 -7.59
C GLU A 22 23.60 -2.32 -8.00
N ASN A 23 22.28 -2.13 -8.09
CA ASN A 23 21.64 -0.87 -8.48
C ASN A 23 20.44 -0.57 -7.59
N PRO A 24 20.67 -0.09 -6.35
CA PRO A 24 19.59 0.23 -5.44
C PRO A 24 18.79 1.44 -5.96
N ARG A 25 17.46 1.35 -5.85
CA ARG A 25 16.59 2.48 -6.19
C ARG A 25 16.76 3.61 -5.19
N HIS A 26 16.63 4.83 -5.70
CA HIS A 26 16.77 6.03 -4.90
C HIS A 26 15.78 6.01 -3.70
N PRO A 27 16.21 6.39 -2.48
CA PRO A 27 15.36 6.39 -1.29
C PRO A 27 14.06 7.17 -1.46
N PHE A 28 14.08 8.23 -2.28
CA PHE A 28 12.90 9.00 -2.64
C PHE A 28 11.81 8.12 -3.26
N TRP A 29 12.15 7.26 -4.22
CA TRP A 29 11.19 6.37 -4.88
C TRP A 29 10.52 5.41 -3.90
N ARG A 30 11.33 4.75 -3.07
CA ARG A 30 10.85 3.86 -2.01
C ARG A 30 9.89 4.58 -1.06
N ASN A 31 10.25 5.79 -0.64
CA ASN A 31 9.42 6.59 0.25
C ASN A 31 8.15 7.10 -0.45
N SER A 32 8.18 7.45 -1.73
CA SER A 32 6.98 7.84 -2.48
C SER A 32 5.93 6.72 -2.50
N VAL A 33 6.34 5.47 -2.76
CA VAL A 33 5.41 4.31 -2.76
C VAL A 33 4.79 4.11 -1.37
N ARG A 34 5.61 4.21 -0.31
CA ARG A 34 5.11 4.17 1.08
C ARG A 34 4.15 5.32 1.35
N THR A 35 4.51 6.55 0.99
CA THR A 35 3.67 7.73 1.19
C THR A 35 2.34 7.59 0.48
N VAL A 36 2.29 7.07 -0.74
CA VAL A 36 1.03 6.82 -1.45
C VAL A 36 0.16 5.80 -0.72
N ALA A 37 0.76 4.70 -0.22
CA ALA A 37 0.05 3.71 0.59
C ALA A 37 -0.51 4.31 1.90
N PHE A 38 0.25 5.17 2.57
CA PHE A 38 -0.13 5.78 3.86
C PHE A 38 -1.05 7.01 3.73
N LEU A 39 -0.88 7.84 2.71
CA LEU A 39 -1.74 8.99 2.40
C LEU A 39 -3.19 8.55 2.28
N GLY A 40 -3.36 7.38 1.69
CA GLY A 40 -4.64 6.75 1.60
C GLY A 40 -5.36 6.52 2.93
N ALA A 41 -4.62 6.09 3.95
CA ALA A 41 -5.15 5.89 5.29
C ALA A 41 -5.67 7.21 5.88
N PHE A 42 -4.91 8.29 5.68
CA PHE A 42 -5.26 9.62 6.16
C PHE A 42 -6.56 10.11 5.53
N ILE A 43 -6.71 9.93 4.21
CA ILE A 43 -7.91 10.32 3.47
C ILE A 43 -9.11 9.46 3.89
N SER A 44 -8.91 8.16 4.11
CA SER A 44 -9.95 7.24 4.60
C SER A 44 -10.47 7.65 5.98
N ILE A 45 -9.56 8.00 6.90
CA ILE A 45 -9.91 8.48 8.24
C ILE A 45 -10.66 9.82 8.14
N ALA A 46 -10.21 10.74 7.28
CA ALA A 46 -10.88 12.01 7.07
C ALA A 46 -12.30 11.85 6.49
N SER A 47 -12.50 10.89 5.58
CA SER A 47 -13.82 10.52 5.05
C SER A 47 -14.71 9.91 6.14
N PHE A 48 -14.20 8.98 6.93
CA PHE A 48 -14.93 8.36 8.05
C PHE A 48 -15.39 9.38 9.10
N LEU A 49 -14.56 10.39 9.38
CA LEU A 49 -14.88 11.49 10.30
C LEU A 49 -15.80 12.55 9.68
N ASN A 50 -16.27 12.36 8.44
CA ASN A 50 -17.08 13.30 7.68
C ASN A 50 -16.43 14.70 7.56
N ILE A 51 -15.10 14.77 7.60
CA ILE A 51 -14.35 16.04 7.43
C ILE A 51 -14.45 16.53 5.98
N LEU A 52 -14.59 15.59 5.05
CA LEU A 52 -14.65 15.84 3.61
C LEU A 52 -16.10 16.07 3.09
N GLY A 53 -17.10 16.02 3.96
CA GLY A 53 -18.51 16.05 3.58
C GLY A 53 -18.94 14.84 2.76
N ASP A 54 -19.92 15.03 1.87
CA ASP A 54 -20.43 13.99 0.94
C ASP A 54 -19.51 13.72 -0.26
N PHE A 55 -18.21 13.99 -0.13
CA PHE A 55 -17.26 13.75 -1.21
C PHE A 55 -16.94 12.27 -1.34
N GLU A 56 -17.49 11.64 -2.39
CA GLU A 56 -17.19 10.26 -2.75
C GLU A 56 -15.88 10.16 -3.53
N PHE A 57 -14.94 9.36 -3.03
CA PHE A 57 -13.72 9.06 -3.78
C PHE A 57 -14.00 8.06 -4.92
N PRO A 58 -13.46 8.30 -6.13
CA PRO A 58 -13.58 7.32 -7.20
C PRO A 58 -13.00 5.96 -6.78
N ARG A 59 -13.76 4.89 -6.98
CA ARG A 59 -13.36 3.51 -6.64
C ARG A 59 -11.99 3.12 -7.21
N VAL A 60 -11.61 3.68 -8.35
CA VAL A 60 -10.29 3.47 -8.98
C VAL A 60 -9.16 3.99 -8.10
N VAL A 61 -9.33 5.15 -7.44
CA VAL A 61 -8.32 5.74 -6.56
C VAL A 61 -8.20 4.91 -5.27
N VAL A 62 -9.32 4.45 -4.72
CA VAL A 62 -9.37 3.53 -3.57
C VAL A 62 -8.66 2.22 -3.89
N GLY A 63 -8.95 1.63 -5.06
CA GLY A 63 -8.27 0.42 -5.53
C GLY A 63 -6.77 0.62 -5.71
N PHE A 64 -6.34 1.76 -6.26
CA PHE A 64 -4.93 2.09 -6.40
C PHE A 64 -4.22 2.15 -5.05
N TRP A 65 -4.80 2.81 -4.05
CA TRP A 65 -4.25 2.85 -2.70
C TRP A 65 -4.18 1.47 -2.03
N ALA A 66 -5.20 0.62 -2.21
CA ALA A 66 -5.20 -0.74 -1.70
C ALA A 66 -4.07 -1.59 -2.33
N VAL A 67 -3.88 -1.49 -3.66
CA VAL A 67 -2.79 -2.18 -4.36
C VAL A 67 -1.43 -1.67 -3.89
N CYS A 68 -1.24 -0.36 -3.75
CA CYS A 68 0.00 0.20 -3.21
C CYS A 68 0.28 -0.30 -1.78
N SER A 69 -0.74 -0.38 -0.93
CA SER A 69 -0.60 -0.92 0.43
C SER A 69 -0.19 -2.40 0.42
N LEU A 70 -0.82 -3.23 -0.41
CA LEU A 70 -0.45 -4.63 -0.59
C LEU A 70 0.98 -4.81 -1.11
N MET A 71 1.40 -3.99 -2.08
CA MET A 71 2.77 -3.98 -2.57
C MET A 71 3.76 -3.64 -1.46
N VAL A 72 3.47 -2.63 -0.63
CA VAL A 72 4.30 -2.25 0.50
C VAL A 72 4.34 -3.37 1.55
N ILE A 73 3.21 -4.01 1.88
CA ILE A 73 3.16 -5.14 2.82
C ILE A 73 4.06 -6.27 2.33
N LEU A 74 3.87 -6.72 1.09
CA LEU A 74 4.64 -7.83 0.53
C LEU A 74 6.13 -7.51 0.51
N VAL A 75 6.50 -6.36 -0.03
CA VAL A 75 7.92 -6.05 -0.20
C VAL A 75 8.62 -5.73 1.13
N GLU A 76 7.95 -5.04 2.06
CA GLU A 76 8.52 -4.76 3.38
C GLU A 76 8.62 -6.00 4.26
N TYR A 77 7.75 -7.00 4.04
CA TYR A 77 7.82 -8.28 4.75
C TYR A 77 9.09 -9.06 4.38
N TYR A 78 9.43 -9.10 3.08
CA TYR A 78 10.53 -9.91 2.57
C TYR A 78 11.89 -9.19 2.52
N ILE A 79 11.90 -7.91 2.11
CA ILE A 79 13.15 -7.18 1.79
C ILE A 79 13.36 -6.00 2.75
N GLY A 80 12.28 -5.46 3.30
CA GLY A 80 12.29 -4.22 4.06
C GLY A 80 12.22 -4.40 5.58
N SER A 81 11.40 -3.57 6.22
CA SER A 81 11.27 -3.54 7.68
C SER A 81 9.94 -4.13 8.13
N LYS A 82 10.01 -5.13 9.01
CA LYS A 82 8.83 -5.73 9.66
C LYS A 82 7.92 -4.70 10.35
N LYS A 83 8.48 -3.60 10.86
CA LYS A 83 7.71 -2.50 11.47
C LYS A 83 6.84 -1.77 10.44
N VAL A 84 7.39 -1.51 9.26
CA VAL A 84 6.67 -0.83 8.16
C VAL A 84 5.64 -1.78 7.55
N CYS A 85 5.96 -3.07 7.44
CA CYS A 85 5.00 -4.10 7.07
C CYS A 85 3.78 -4.12 8.00
N LEU A 86 3.99 -4.09 9.32
CA LEU A 86 2.89 -4.07 10.30
C LEU A 86 2.04 -2.80 10.14
N ALA A 87 2.67 -1.64 9.98
CA ALA A 87 1.96 -0.38 9.76
C ALA A 87 1.12 -0.42 8.47
N ALA A 88 1.68 -0.94 7.38
CA ALA A 88 0.96 -1.08 6.11
C ALA A 88 -0.20 -2.09 6.23
N PHE A 89 -0.05 -3.17 7.01
CA PHE A 89 -1.12 -4.13 7.27
C PHE A 89 -2.30 -3.51 8.02
N VAL A 90 -2.03 -2.76 9.08
CA VAL A 90 -3.07 -2.01 9.82
C VAL A 90 -3.78 -1.01 8.91
N VAL A 91 -3.03 -0.30 8.07
CA VAL A 91 -3.57 0.65 7.10
C VAL A 91 -4.45 -0.03 6.07
N CYS A 92 -4.05 -1.19 5.55
CA CYS A 92 -4.86 -1.97 4.62
C CYS A 92 -6.19 -2.42 5.24
N ALA A 93 -6.19 -2.78 6.54
CA ALA A 93 -7.42 -3.14 7.24
C ALA A 93 -8.36 -1.93 7.42
N ILE A 94 -7.82 -0.77 7.81
CA ILE A 94 -8.59 0.49 7.91
C ILE A 94 -9.22 0.83 6.56
N TRP A 95 -8.45 0.69 5.47
CA TRP A 95 -8.92 0.87 4.11
C TRP A 95 -10.10 -0.02 3.75
N PHE A 96 -10.01 -1.30 4.07
CA PHE A 96 -11.06 -2.27 3.78
C PHE A 96 -12.36 -1.90 4.53
N ILE A 97 -12.23 -1.52 5.80
CA ILE A 97 -13.37 -1.10 6.62
C ILE A 97 -13.98 0.20 6.09
N VAL A 98 -13.19 1.23 5.84
CA VAL A 98 -13.69 2.52 5.35
C VAL A 98 -14.31 2.35 3.96
N GLY A 99 -13.62 1.68 3.02
CA GLY A 99 -14.15 1.45 1.68
C GLY A 99 -15.48 0.70 1.66
N ILE A 100 -15.70 -0.22 2.60
CA ILE A 100 -17.00 -0.89 2.77
C ILE A 100 -18.03 0.05 3.39
N LEU A 101 -17.68 0.77 4.45
CA LEU A 101 -18.64 1.58 5.21
C LEU A 101 -19.01 2.91 4.54
N THR A 102 -18.15 3.48 3.71
CA THR A 102 -18.38 4.77 3.06
C THR A 102 -18.80 4.66 1.60
N GLN A 103 -18.71 3.47 0.98
CA GLN A 103 -19.07 3.27 -0.43
C GLN A 103 -20.12 2.18 -0.69
N MET A 104 -20.73 1.63 0.37
CA MET A 104 -22.00 0.88 0.32
C MET A 104 -23.17 1.82 0.58
#